data_AF-A0A1M7YH97-F1
#
_entry.id   AF-A0A1M7YH97-F1
#
_cell.length_a   1.000
_cell.length_b   1.000
_cell.length_c   1.000
_cell.angle_alpha   90.00
_cell.angle_beta   90.00
_cell.angle_gamma   90.00
#
_symmetry.space_group_name_H-M   'P 1'
#
loop_
_entity.id
_entity.type
_entity.pdbx_description
1 polymer ?
#
loop_
_entity_poly.entity_id
_entity_poly.type
_entity_poly.pdbx_seq_one_letter_code
_entity_poly.pdbx_strand_id
1 'polypeptide(L)'
;MNFDKEIKISLQIALSFVVFTSVFTLLGNLSSFVSMGVNKDSIVYFLKSNMLWFIVVILIILRLSIYLKKADGKYNPFFILNRTVRSTLGLLLAFEGLVLISSRAPALLLYIQANHQVASTFKEAYIRSMLASFVIPMIINLVKILLGLYFILQKNKNNEIE
;
A
#
# COMPACT_ATOMS: atom_id res chain seq x y z
N MET A 1 -30.22 16.21 3.85
CA MET A 1 -29.02 15.37 3.61
C MET A 1 -28.00 16.28 2.92
N ASN A 2 -26.83 16.52 3.53
CA ASN A 2 -25.95 17.63 3.13
C ASN A 2 -24.87 17.12 2.17
N PHE A 3 -25.12 17.25 0.87
CA PHE A 3 -24.35 16.65 -0.24
C PHE A 3 -22.84 16.97 -0.17
N ASP A 4 -22.50 18.19 0.26
CA ASP A 4 -21.11 18.64 0.40
C ASP A 4 -20.33 17.88 1.48
N LYS A 5 -21.00 17.43 2.54
CA LYS A 5 -20.38 16.65 3.62
C LYS A 5 -20.02 15.24 3.16
N GLU A 6 -20.86 14.63 2.32
CA GLU A 6 -20.61 13.28 1.78
C GLU A 6 -19.48 13.29 0.76
N ILE A 7 -19.46 14.26 -0.16
CA ILE A 7 -18.36 14.46 -1.11
C ILE A 7 -17.03 14.63 -0.37
N LYS A 8 -17.02 15.45 0.68
CA LYS A 8 -15.84 15.68 1.51
C LYS A 8 -15.33 14.39 2.16
N ILE A 9 -16.21 13.59 2.76
CA ILE A 9 -15.85 12.31 3.38
C ILE A 9 -15.25 11.36 2.33
N SER A 10 -15.86 11.26 1.16
CA SER A 10 -15.33 10.42 0.07
C SER A 10 -13.95 10.87 -0.42
N LEU A 11 -13.71 12.17 -0.53
CA LEU A 11 -12.39 12.72 -0.89
C LEU A 11 -11.33 12.42 0.18
N GLN A 12 -11.69 12.50 1.46
CA GLN A 12 -10.80 12.15 2.57
C GLN A 12 -10.44 10.66 2.54
N ILE A 13 -11.43 9.79 2.31
CA ILE A 13 -11.20 8.34 2.14
C ILE A 13 -10.28 8.09 0.95
N ALA A 14 -10.54 8.70 -0.21
CA ALA A 14 -9.73 8.53 -1.40
C ALA A 14 -8.28 8.98 -1.19
N LEU A 15 -8.06 10.14 -0.58
CA LEU A 15 -6.72 10.65 -0.29
C LEU A 15 -5.98 9.72 0.67
N SER A 16 -6.60 9.34 1.79
CA SER A 16 -5.97 8.42 2.75
C SER A 16 -5.66 7.08 2.10
N PHE A 17 -6.59 6.53 1.32
CA PHE A 17 -6.38 5.27 0.62
C PHE A 17 -5.19 5.36 -0.35
N VAL A 18 -5.11 6.39 -1.20
CA VAL A 18 -3.97 6.60 -2.10
C VAL A 18 -2.65 6.72 -1.32
N VAL A 19 -2.63 7.45 -0.21
CA VAL A 19 -1.42 7.59 0.61
C VAL A 19 -0.96 6.26 1.19
N PHE A 20 -1.85 5.52 1.87
CA PHE A 20 -1.50 4.23 2.47
C PHE A 20 -1.08 3.21 1.42
N THR A 21 -1.85 3.07 0.34
CA THR A 21 -1.51 2.15 -0.74
C THR A 21 -0.19 2.50 -1.40
N SER A 22 0.12 3.79 -1.56
CA SER A 22 1.40 4.23 -2.11
C SER A 22 2.57 3.90 -1.21
N VAL A 23 2.43 4.08 0.11
CA VAL A 23 3.47 3.69 1.09
C VAL A 23 3.73 2.19 1.04
N PHE A 24 2.68 1.36 1.07
CA PHE A 24 2.86 -0.10 0.98
C PHE A 24 3.43 -0.55 -0.37
N THR A 25 3.04 0.10 -1.47
CA THR A 25 3.59 -0.18 -2.80
C THR A 25 5.06 0.20 -2.85
N LEU A 26 5.46 1.33 -2.28
CA LEU A 26 6.85 1.74 -2.20
C LEU A 26 7.68 0.71 -1.42
N LEU A 27 7.20 0.29 -0.24
CA LEU A 27 7.84 -0.79 0.54
C LEU A 27 7.97 -2.08 -0.26
N GLY A 28 6.95 -2.42 -1.05
CA GLY A 28 6.97 -3.54 -1.98
C GLY A 28 8.04 -3.38 -3.04
N ASN A 29 8.14 -2.22 -3.69
CA ASN A 29 9.12 -1.99 -4.75
C ASN A 29 10.56 -1.97 -4.21
N LEU A 30 10.76 -1.59 -2.94
CA LEU A 30 12.06 -1.67 -2.27
C LEU A 30 12.54 -3.12 -2.09
N SER A 31 11.67 -4.13 -2.15
CA SER A 31 12.07 -5.54 -2.10
C SER A 31 13.00 -5.94 -3.25
N SER A 32 12.95 -5.21 -4.38
CA SER A 32 13.85 -5.41 -5.52
C SER A 32 15.34 -5.30 -5.14
N PHE A 33 15.66 -4.50 -4.12
CA PHE A 33 17.03 -4.40 -3.60
C PHE A 33 17.52 -5.69 -2.94
N VAL A 34 16.64 -6.58 -2.50
CA VAL A 34 17.02 -7.91 -2.00
C VAL A 34 17.54 -8.80 -3.14
N SER A 35 17.02 -8.62 -4.36
CA SER A 35 17.48 -9.36 -5.53
C SER A 35 18.74 -8.76 -6.16
N MET A 36 18.85 -7.43 -6.21
CA MET A 36 19.92 -6.72 -6.94
C MET A 36 21.08 -6.24 -6.05
N GLY A 37 20.91 -6.25 -4.72
CA GLY A 37 21.80 -5.57 -3.80
C GLY A 37 21.62 -4.05 -3.82
N VAL A 38 22.19 -3.36 -2.83
CA VAL A 38 22.15 -1.90 -2.73
C VAL A 38 23.45 -1.33 -3.30
N ASN A 39 23.38 -0.79 -4.52
CA ASN A 39 24.48 -0.10 -5.17
C ASN A 39 23.94 1.04 -6.05
N LYS A 40 24.84 1.87 -6.59
CA LYS A 40 24.44 3.03 -7.40
C LYS A 40 23.55 2.64 -8.59
N ASP A 41 23.89 1.56 -9.28
CA ASP A 41 23.17 1.12 -10.47
C ASP A 41 21.79 0.57 -10.14
N SER A 42 21.64 -0.16 -9.03
CA SER A 42 20.35 -0.65 -8.56
C SER A 42 19.44 0.48 -8.09
N ILE A 43 19.98 1.53 -7.48
CA ILE A 43 19.22 2.74 -7.13
C ILE A 43 18.73 3.47 -8.40
N VAL A 44 19.60 3.64 -9.40
CA VAL A 44 19.22 4.25 -10.68
C VAL A 44 18.15 3.43 -11.39
N TYR A 45 18.29 2.10 -11.40
CA TYR A 45 17.31 1.19 -11.97
C TYR A 45 15.96 1.26 -11.25
N PHE A 46 15.97 1.27 -9.91
CA PHE A 46 14.77 1.45 -9.10
C PHE A 46 14.05 2.76 -9.44
N LEU A 47 14.77 3.88 -9.49
CA LEU A 47 14.19 5.18 -9.81
C LEU A 47 13.60 5.21 -11.23
N LYS A 48 14.34 4.71 -12.23
CA LYS A 48 13.85 4.64 -13.62
C LYS A 48 12.60 3.78 -13.75
N SER A 49 12.59 2.61 -13.12
CA SER A 49 11.48 1.66 -13.20
C SER A 49 10.22 2.18 -12.50
N ASN A 50 10.37 3.06 -11.50
CA ASN A 50 9.27 3.58 -10.70
C ASN A 50 8.92 5.05 -10.97
N MET A 51 9.63 5.73 -11.89
CA MET A 51 9.47 7.17 -12.14
C MET A 51 8.03 7.55 -12.51
N LEU A 52 7.42 6.78 -13.44
CA LEU A 52 6.05 7.04 -13.87
C LEU A 52 5.04 6.84 -12.72
N TRP A 53 5.26 5.81 -11.91
CA TRP A 53 4.45 5.56 -10.72
C TRP A 53 4.55 6.71 -9.71
N PHE A 54 5.76 7.21 -9.42
CA PHE A 54 5.95 8.38 -8.55
C PHE A 54 5.21 9.61 -9.07
N ILE A 55 5.34 9.92 -10.36
CA ILE A 55 4.69 11.09 -10.98
C ILE A 55 3.17 10.99 -10.82
N VAL A 56 2.57 9.83 -11.14
CA VAL A 56 1.13 9.62 -11.05
C VAL A 56 0.64 9.76 -9.62
N VAL A 57 1.31 9.13 -8.66
CA VAL A 57 0.94 9.20 -7.23
C VAL A 57 1.00 10.65 -6.72
N ILE A 58 2.06 11.38 -7.04
CA ILE A 58 2.22 12.79 -6.63
C ILE A 58 1.09 13.65 -7.21
N LEU A 59 0.76 13.49 -8.49
CA LEU A 59 -0.32 14.24 -9.13
C LEU A 59 -1.68 13.97 -8.48
N ILE A 60 -1.98 12.71 -8.15
CA ILE A 60 -3.24 12.34 -7.48
C ILE A 60 -3.31 12.98 -6.08
N ILE A 61 -2.24 12.85 -5.28
CA ILE A 61 -2.18 13.42 -3.92
C ILE A 61 -2.34 14.94 -3.97
N LEU A 62 -1.62 15.63 -4.86
CA LEU A 62 -1.71 17.08 -5.02
C LEU A 62 -3.14 17.50 -5.41
N ARG A 63 -3.74 16.84 -6.41
CA ARG A 63 -5.09 17.18 -6.88
C ARG A 63 -6.13 17.00 -5.78
N LEU A 64 -6.10 15.88 -5.07
CA LEU A 64 -7.01 15.61 -3.94
C LEU A 64 -6.81 16.60 -2.79
N SER A 65 -5.55 16.93 -2.46
CA SER A 65 -5.21 17.88 -1.39
C SER A 65 -5.69 19.29 -1.71
N ILE A 66 -5.51 19.75 -2.94
CA ILE A 66 -6.01 21.05 -3.41
C ILE A 66 -7.53 21.11 -3.32
N TYR A 67 -8.22 20.04 -3.73
CA TYR A 67 -9.67 19.99 -3.72
C TYR A 67 -10.23 20.03 -2.29
N LEU A 68 -9.63 19.27 -1.37
CA LEU A 68 -9.98 19.31 0.06
C LEU A 68 -9.74 20.69 0.68
N LYS A 69 -8.62 21.34 0.35
CA LYS A 69 -8.32 22.69 0.82
C LYS A 69 -9.37 23.71 0.35
N LYS A 70 -9.86 23.57 -0.90
CA LYS A 70 -10.94 24.42 -1.43
C LYS A 70 -12.27 24.17 -0.73
N ALA A 71 -12.58 22.92 -0.36
CA ALA A 71 -13.83 22.57 0.29
C ALA A 71 -13.93 23.05 1.75
N ASP A 72 -12.82 23.04 2.52
CA ASP A 72 -12.82 23.36 3.96
C ASP A 72 -12.24 24.72 4.33
N GLY A 73 -11.63 25.44 3.38
CA GLY A 73 -10.81 26.63 3.66
C GLY A 73 -9.51 26.33 4.41
N LYS A 74 -9.39 25.17 5.09
CA LYS A 74 -8.20 24.66 5.76
C LYS A 74 -8.02 23.16 5.50
N TYR A 75 -6.78 22.74 5.23
CA TYR A 75 -6.43 21.32 5.14
C TYR A 75 -6.22 20.75 6.55
N ASN A 76 -7.00 19.76 6.96
CA ASN A 76 -6.85 19.10 8.27
C ASN A 76 -6.32 17.66 8.11
N PRO A 77 -5.01 17.39 8.17
CA PRO A 77 -4.47 16.05 7.95
C PRO A 77 -5.02 14.95 8.89
N PHE A 78 -5.70 15.32 9.98
CA PHE A 78 -6.27 14.40 10.95
C PHE A 78 -7.66 13.84 10.57
N PHE A 79 -8.04 13.84 9.29
CA PHE A 79 -9.32 13.26 8.85
C PHE A 79 -9.50 11.78 9.23
N ILE A 80 -8.39 11.06 9.45
CA ILE A 80 -8.40 9.64 9.88
C ILE A 80 -8.96 9.45 11.29
N LEU A 81 -9.17 10.51 12.05
CA LEU A 81 -9.90 10.48 13.32
C LEU A 81 -11.41 10.32 13.12
N ASN A 82 -11.94 10.67 11.95
CA ASN A 82 -13.35 10.44 11.63
C ASN A 82 -13.60 8.94 11.50
N ARG A 83 -14.50 8.41 12.35
CA ARG A 83 -14.84 6.97 12.39
C ARG A 83 -15.26 6.40 11.04
N THR A 84 -16.05 7.14 10.26
CA THR A 84 -16.52 6.69 8.94
C THR A 84 -15.36 6.60 7.96
N VAL A 85 -14.48 7.62 7.93
CA VAL A 85 -13.28 7.63 7.08
C VAL A 85 -12.37 6.48 7.48
N ARG A 86 -12.06 6.33 8.77
CA ARG A 86 -11.19 5.29 9.31
C ARG A 86 -11.69 3.88 9.01
N SER A 87 -12.96 3.60 9.29
CA SER A 87 -13.52 2.26 9.07
C SER A 87 -13.59 1.91 7.59
N THR A 88 -13.97 2.87 6.74
CA THR A 88 -14.05 2.64 5.28
C THR A 88 -12.66 2.44 4.69
N LEU A 89 -11.69 3.27 5.08
CA LEU A 89 -10.29 3.08 4.72
C LEU A 89 -9.78 1.71 5.18
N GLY A 90 -10.09 1.30 6.41
CA GLY A 90 -9.69 0.00 6.94
C GLY A 90 -10.22 -1.16 6.12
N LEU A 91 -11.50 -1.11 5.72
CA LEU A 91 -12.11 -2.10 4.83
C LEU A 91 -11.42 -2.13 3.47
N LEU A 92 -11.20 -0.96 2.84
CA LEU A 92 -10.54 -0.87 1.53
C LEU A 92 -9.12 -1.47 1.58
N LEU A 93 -8.35 -1.15 2.62
CA LEU A 93 -6.99 -1.70 2.79
C LEU A 93 -7.00 -3.21 2.99
N ALA A 94 -7.93 -3.73 3.80
CA ALA A 94 -8.05 -5.16 4.04
C ALA A 94 -8.46 -5.92 2.76
N PHE A 95 -9.46 -5.43 2.04
CA PHE A 95 -9.90 -6.05 0.79
C PHE A 95 -8.81 -6.04 -0.28
N GLU A 96 -8.17 -4.89 -0.50
CA GLU A 96 -7.09 -4.80 -1.49
C GLU A 96 -5.92 -5.71 -1.11
N GLY A 97 -5.54 -5.75 0.18
CA GLY A 97 -4.51 -6.68 0.66
C GLY A 97 -4.87 -8.14 0.40
N LEU A 98 -6.12 -8.54 0.67
CA LEU A 98 -6.61 -9.90 0.41
C LEU A 98 -6.57 -10.24 -1.09
N VAL A 99 -7.00 -9.32 -1.95
CA VAL A 99 -6.95 -9.48 -3.42
C VAL A 99 -5.50 -9.63 -3.91
N LEU A 100 -4.57 -8.87 -3.34
CA LEU A 100 -3.15 -8.95 -3.70
C LEU A 100 -2.50 -10.25 -3.20
N ILE A 101 -2.93 -10.80 -2.07
CA ILE A 101 -2.45 -12.11 -1.60
C ILE A 101 -3.03 -13.23 -2.46
N SER A 102 -4.33 -13.21 -2.72
CA SER A 102 -4.99 -14.26 -3.49
C SER A 102 -4.47 -14.36 -4.92
N SER A 103 -4.12 -13.22 -5.53
CA SER A 103 -3.50 -13.19 -6.86
C SER A 103 -2.04 -13.65 -6.89
N ARG A 104 -1.28 -13.48 -5.79
CA ARG A 104 0.15 -13.83 -5.73
C ARG A 104 0.43 -15.23 -5.20
N ALA A 105 -0.46 -15.79 -4.39
CA ALA A 105 -0.26 -17.11 -3.79
C ALA A 105 -0.10 -18.25 -4.81
N PRO A 106 -0.91 -18.33 -5.89
CA PRO A 106 -0.71 -19.34 -6.92
C PRO A 106 0.64 -19.20 -7.60
N ALA A 107 1.08 -17.97 -7.89
CA ALA A 107 2.36 -17.72 -8.54
C ALA A 107 3.54 -18.14 -7.65
N LEU A 108 3.48 -17.92 -6.34
CA LEU A 108 4.48 -18.41 -5.40
C LEU A 108 4.55 -19.95 -5.39
N LEU A 109 3.41 -20.64 -5.39
CA LEU A 109 3.38 -22.11 -5.44
C LEU A 109 4.03 -22.65 -6.70
N LEU A 110 3.74 -22.07 -7.86
CA LEU A 110 4.40 -22.42 -9.12
C LEU A 110 5.91 -22.17 -9.06
N TYR A 111 6.31 -21.05 -8.46
CA TYR A 111 7.73 -20.71 -8.30
C TYR A 111 8.48 -21.73 -7.43
N ILE A 112 7.86 -22.19 -6.34
CA ILE A 112 8.42 -23.23 -5.45
C ILE A 112 8.54 -24.56 -6.19
N GLN A 113 7.50 -24.97 -6.94
CA GLN A 113 7.54 -26.19 -7.74
C GLN A 113 8.67 -26.15 -8.77
N ALA A 114 8.82 -25.04 -9.49
CA ALA A 114 9.88 -24.87 -10.48
C ALA A 114 11.29 -24.85 -9.85
N ASN A 115 11.45 -24.40 -8.60
CA ASN A 115 12.75 -24.41 -7.89
C ASN A 115 13.39 -25.80 -7.84
N HIS A 116 12.59 -26.87 -7.79
CA HIS A 116 13.10 -28.25 -7.77
C HIS A 116 13.74 -28.68 -9.09
N GLN A 117 13.47 -27.96 -10.18
CA GLN A 117 13.96 -28.26 -11.53
C GLN A 117 15.14 -27.35 -11.94
N VAL A 118 15.50 -26.36 -11.14
CA VAL A 118 16.58 -25.40 -11.45
C VAL A 118 17.95 -26.01 -11.09
N ALA A 119 18.93 -25.85 -11.99
CA ALA A 119 20.30 -26.27 -11.76
C ALA A 119 20.89 -25.61 -10.50
N SER A 120 21.72 -26.34 -9.75
CA SER A 120 22.30 -25.90 -8.47
C SER A 120 23.02 -24.55 -8.55
N THR A 121 23.62 -24.23 -9.69
CA THR A 121 24.33 -22.98 -9.97
C THR A 121 23.43 -21.74 -9.97
N PHE A 122 22.14 -21.88 -10.26
CA PHE A 122 21.17 -20.76 -10.29
C PHE A 122 20.25 -20.71 -9.07
N LYS A 123 20.38 -21.68 -8.16
CA LYS A 123 19.45 -21.86 -7.04
C LYS A 123 19.43 -20.65 -6.09
N GLU A 124 20.60 -20.05 -5.83
CA GLU A 124 20.69 -18.87 -4.96
C GLU A 124 20.01 -17.63 -5.57
N ALA A 125 20.28 -17.34 -6.85
CA ALA A 125 19.64 -16.24 -7.57
C ALA A 125 18.12 -16.45 -7.65
N TYR A 126 17.68 -17.69 -7.86
CA TYR A 126 16.27 -18.06 -7.89
C TYR A 126 15.59 -17.83 -6.53
N ILE A 127 16.23 -18.23 -5.42
CA ILE A 127 15.74 -17.98 -4.05
C ILE A 127 15.64 -16.47 -3.76
N ARG A 128 16.67 -15.69 -4.11
CA ARG A 128 16.64 -14.22 -3.92
C ARG A 128 15.51 -13.56 -4.70
N SER A 129 15.31 -13.98 -5.95
CA SER A 129 14.18 -13.53 -6.78
C SER A 129 12.83 -13.92 -6.17
N MET A 130 12.69 -15.14 -5.64
CA MET A 130 11.48 -15.60 -4.97
C MET A 130 11.14 -14.75 -3.74
N LEU A 131 12.15 -14.46 -2.92
CA LEU A 131 12.02 -13.63 -1.73
C LEU A 131 11.59 -12.21 -2.08
N ALA A 132 12.27 -11.59 -3.04
CA ALA A 132 11.99 -10.22 -3.48
C ALA A 132 10.60 -10.09 -4.14
N SER A 133 10.23 -11.05 -5.01
CA SER A 133 9.04 -10.92 -5.87
C SER A 133 7.75 -11.41 -5.20
N PHE A 134 7.83 -12.36 -4.25
CA PHE A 134 6.66 -13.00 -3.68
C PHE A 134 6.60 -12.90 -2.16
N VAL A 135 7.63 -13.36 -1.46
CA VAL A 135 7.58 -13.51 0.01
C VAL A 135 7.49 -12.15 0.71
N ILE A 136 8.41 -11.23 0.40
CA ILE A 136 8.40 -9.89 1.01
C ILE A 136 7.10 -9.15 0.66
N PRO A 137 6.65 -9.09 -0.61
CA PRO A 137 5.39 -8.44 -0.94
C PRO A 137 4.16 -9.09 -0.30
N MET A 138 4.15 -10.41 -0.07
CA MET A 138 3.09 -11.09 0.70
C MET A 138 3.06 -10.64 2.15
N ILE A 139 4.22 -10.58 2.82
CA ILE A 139 4.33 -10.10 4.21
C ILE A 139 3.83 -8.66 4.31
N ILE A 140 4.22 -7.80 3.37
CA ILE A 140 3.77 -6.41 3.30
C ILE A 140 2.24 -6.36 3.15
N ASN A 141 1.65 -7.19 2.30
CA ASN A 141 0.19 -7.27 2.15
C ASN A 141 -0.50 -7.79 3.41
N LEU A 142 0.08 -8.74 4.15
CA LEU A 142 -0.44 -9.18 5.44
C LEU A 142 -0.44 -8.04 6.47
N VAL A 143 0.65 -7.27 6.55
CA VAL A 143 0.71 -6.07 7.42
C VAL A 143 -0.35 -5.06 7.02
N LYS A 144 -0.58 -4.85 5.72
CA LYS A 144 -1.64 -3.97 5.20
C LYS A 144 -3.03 -4.43 5.62
N ILE A 145 -3.31 -5.74 5.59
CA ILE A 145 -4.58 -6.30 6.08
C ILE A 145 -4.73 -6.08 7.58
N LEU A 146 -3.68 -6.38 8.37
CA LEU A 146 -3.70 -6.18 9.82
C LEU A 146 -3.94 -4.71 10.19
N LEU A 147 -3.31 -3.78 9.47
CA LEU A 147 -3.56 -2.35 9.64
C LEU A 147 -5.01 -1.97 9.29
N GLY A 148 -5.55 -2.54 8.21
CA GLY A 148 -6.95 -2.33 7.84
C GLY A 148 -7.92 -2.82 8.92
N LEU A 149 -7.69 -4.02 9.45
CA LEU A 149 -8.45 -4.58 10.58
C LEU A 149 -8.30 -3.72 11.85
N TYR A 150 -7.09 -3.23 12.14
CA TYR A 150 -6.86 -2.31 13.25
C TYR A 150 -7.73 -1.05 13.15
N PHE A 151 -7.82 -0.44 11.96
CA PHE A 151 -8.66 0.73 11.74
C PHE A 151 -10.16 0.45 11.90
N ILE A 152 -10.61 -0.75 11.53
CA ILE A 152 -12.02 -1.18 11.73
C ILE A 152 -12.32 -1.40 13.22
N LEU A 153 -11.41 -2.10 13.92
CA LEU A 153 -11.62 -2.55 15.30
C LEU A 153 -11.38 -1.46 16.35
N GLN A 154 -10.70 -0.37 16.00
CA GLN A 154 -10.48 0.76 16.90
C GLN A 154 -11.81 1.42 17.28
N LYS A 155 -12.39 1.02 18.43
CA LYS A 155 -13.49 1.72 19.11
C LYS A 155 -12.98 3.07 19.63
N ASN A 156 -13.82 4.10 19.56
CA ASN A 156 -13.54 5.39 20.18
C ASN A 156 -13.33 5.18 21.68
N LYS A 157 -12.07 5.25 22.14
CA LYS A 157 -11.74 5.45 23.56
C LYS A 157 -11.92 6.92 23.99
N ASN A 158 -12.35 7.81 23.07
CA ASN A 158 -12.43 9.25 23.27
C ASN A 158 -13.86 9.77 23.54
N ASN A 159 -14.79 8.91 23.93
CA ASN A 159 -16.14 9.33 24.37
C ASN A 159 -16.35 9.16 25.90
N GLU A 160 -15.28 8.97 26.69
CA GLU A 160 -15.34 8.82 28.16
C GLU A 160 -14.57 9.93 28.91
N ILE A 161 -14.34 11.07 28.26
CA ILE A 161 -13.85 12.28 28.94
C ILE A 161 -14.76 13.43 28.52
N GLU A 162 -15.99 13.41 29.04
CA GLU A 162 -16.78 14.61 29.32
C GLU A 162 -16.89 14.76 30.83
#